data_AF-A0A7Y9NR13-F1
#
_entry.id   AF-A0A7Y9NR13-F1
#
_cell.length_a   1.000
_cell.length_b   1.000
_cell.length_c   1.000
_cell.angle_alpha   90.00
_cell.angle_beta   90.00
_cell.angle_gamma   90.00
#
_symmetry.space_group_name_H-M   'P 1'
#
loop_
_entity.id
_entity.type
_entity.pdbx_description
1 polymer ?
#
loop_
_entity_poly.entity_id
_entity_poly.type
_entity_poly.pdbx_seq_one_letter_code
_entity_poly.pdbx_strand_id
1 'polypeptide(L)'
;MDHPRRTTKFAAILLAATISAPQSLHALQQHTTALEPDNSAPHRTRLILKDGSYQIIMSYRIVGSVVHYVSAERGGAEEEIPLNLVDLDATKRWDRQHSQPTATADNPQPPAIDPELLKEEADRAALTPEVAKDLRLPEEDSTLALDTYRGTPELVPLAQTDSDLNRNTGHNLLKAAVNPLSASHQIVELKGETSPIQLHVKDPVLYLRIGDESVGSTAGTPLTVDTHGATSHAANDPVGGSPNSRYVIVRADVRRGARVIASFRIGLLGGVQHQEDVVETTTELLPGGHWLKITPKEPLDFGEFALMEVLSDKAVNLGVWDFGVHPVSPENRDVLKPEPRRGVTLEHRGPG
;
A
#
# COMPACT_ATOMS: atom_id res chain seq x y z
N MET A 1 39.98 51.56 -53.52
CA MET A 1 40.95 52.65 -53.70
C MET A 1 40.36 53.88 -53.04
N ASP A 2 40.94 54.55 -52.07
CA ASP A 2 42.20 54.41 -51.36
C ASP A 2 42.06 55.33 -50.12
N HIS A 3 42.63 54.95 -48.98
CA HIS A 3 42.80 55.88 -47.85
C HIS A 3 43.72 57.04 -48.25
N PRO A 4 43.72 58.15 -47.50
CA PRO A 4 44.85 58.34 -46.56
C PRO A 4 44.44 58.98 -45.22
N ARG A 5 44.90 58.45 -44.08
CA ARG A 5 46.14 58.79 -43.33
C ARG A 5 46.11 60.19 -42.68
N ARG A 6 46.03 60.27 -41.34
CA ARG A 6 47.14 60.21 -40.34
C ARG A 6 47.83 61.57 -40.19
N THR A 7 47.78 62.19 -39.00
CA THR A 7 48.96 62.79 -38.34
C THR A 7 48.69 63.31 -36.93
N THR A 8 49.74 63.16 -36.13
CA THR A 8 49.97 63.40 -34.71
C THR A 8 50.54 64.81 -34.45
N LYS A 9 50.47 65.28 -33.18
CA LYS A 9 51.47 66.07 -32.38
C LYS A 9 50.82 67.29 -31.67
N PHE A 10 50.71 67.29 -30.33
CA PHE A 10 51.71 67.62 -29.27
C PHE A 10 51.99 69.13 -29.09
N ALA A 11 51.60 69.67 -27.92
CA ALA A 11 52.21 70.82 -27.21
C ALA A 11 51.68 70.83 -25.76
N ALA A 12 52.48 70.45 -24.74
CA ALA A 12 53.38 71.30 -23.94
C ALA A 12 52.61 72.18 -22.91
N ILE A 13 52.44 71.67 -21.67
CA ILE A 13 53.22 71.96 -20.44
C ILE A 13 53.00 73.38 -19.89
N LEU A 14 52.32 73.46 -18.74
CA LEU A 14 52.74 74.36 -17.65
C LEU A 14 52.36 73.75 -16.30
N LEU A 15 53.42 73.49 -15.52
CA LEU A 15 53.45 72.88 -14.20
C LEU A 15 53.29 74.00 -13.16
N ALA A 16 52.31 73.90 -12.28
CA ALA A 16 52.29 74.65 -11.03
C ALA A 16 52.00 73.65 -9.90
N ALA A 17 53.06 73.33 -9.15
CA ALA A 17 53.02 72.48 -7.98
C ALA A 17 52.53 73.29 -6.77
N THR A 18 51.46 72.82 -6.13
CA THR A 18 51.16 73.15 -4.74
C THR A 18 50.98 71.84 -3.97
N ILE A 19 51.89 71.64 -3.02
CA ILE A 19 51.92 70.52 -2.09
C ILE A 19 50.79 70.72 -1.07
N SER A 20 49.91 69.74 -0.95
CA SER A 20 49.10 69.50 0.25
C SER A 20 48.82 68.01 0.34
N ALA A 21 49.21 67.41 1.46
CA ALA A 21 49.16 65.98 1.73
C ALA A 21 47.71 65.44 1.72
N PRO A 22 47.50 64.16 1.35
CA PRO A 22 46.19 63.54 1.36
C PRO A 22 45.76 63.26 2.81
N GLN A 23 44.65 63.85 3.24
CA GLN A 23 43.94 63.37 4.40
C GLN A 23 43.25 62.06 4.04
N SER A 24 43.80 60.98 4.59
CA SER A 24 43.17 59.66 4.66
C SER A 24 41.90 59.75 5.52
N LEU A 25 40.75 59.78 4.85
CA LEU A 25 39.47 59.41 5.43
C LEU A 25 39.03 58.11 4.77
N HIS A 26 38.97 57.07 5.59
CA HIS A 26 38.58 55.71 5.25
C HIS A 26 37.23 55.71 4.52
N ALA A 27 37.22 55.15 3.31
CA ALA A 27 36.01 54.53 2.79
C ALA A 27 35.65 53.38 3.74
N LEU A 28 34.46 53.40 4.34
CA LEU A 28 33.96 52.22 5.04
C LEU A 28 33.93 51.07 4.03
N GLN A 29 34.76 50.06 4.29
CA GLN A 29 34.73 48.78 3.63
C GLN A 29 33.31 48.23 3.71
N GLN A 30 32.77 47.90 2.54
CA GLN A 30 31.63 47.02 2.39
C GLN A 30 31.96 45.71 3.11
N HIS A 31 31.30 45.43 4.22
CA HIS A 31 31.21 44.07 4.73
C HIS A 31 30.14 43.32 3.94
N THR A 32 30.47 42.99 2.70
CA THR A 32 29.80 41.91 1.99
C THR A 32 30.40 40.62 2.53
N THR A 33 29.85 40.10 3.62
CA THR A 33 30.09 38.69 3.97
C THR A 33 29.25 37.88 3.01
N ALA A 34 29.87 37.44 1.91
CA ALA A 34 29.34 36.32 1.15
C ALA A 34 29.40 35.10 2.06
N LEU A 35 28.25 34.69 2.59
CA LEU A 35 28.11 33.37 3.18
C LEU A 35 28.07 32.40 2.01
N GLU A 36 29.04 31.48 2.00
CA GLU A 36 29.02 30.29 1.16
C GLU A 36 27.65 29.59 1.28
N PRO A 37 27.16 28.90 0.23
CA PRO A 37 25.93 28.15 0.32
C PRO A 37 26.13 27.08 1.40
N ASP A 38 25.48 27.27 2.55
CA ASP A 38 25.42 26.25 3.57
C ASP A 38 24.73 25.03 2.95
N ASN A 39 25.52 24.00 2.66
CA ASN A 39 25.07 22.71 2.17
C ASN A 39 24.53 21.90 3.35
N SER A 40 23.69 22.52 4.18
CA SER A 40 22.92 21.85 5.21
C SER A 40 21.69 21.23 4.55
N ALA A 41 21.44 19.96 4.88
CA ALA A 41 20.23 19.28 4.46
C ALA A 41 19.02 20.17 4.83
N PRO A 42 18.00 20.28 3.96
CA PRO A 42 16.90 21.21 4.17
C PRO A 42 16.18 20.94 5.50
N HIS A 43 16.48 21.74 6.53
CA HIS A 43 15.81 21.65 7.81
C HIS A 43 14.48 22.40 7.74
N ARG A 44 13.37 21.68 7.94
CA ARG A 44 12.03 22.28 7.96
C ARG A 44 11.78 22.86 9.36
N THR A 45 11.69 24.18 9.46
CA THR A 45 11.37 24.90 10.70
C THR A 45 10.03 25.62 10.59
N ARG A 46 9.34 25.84 11.71
CA ARG A 46 8.10 26.64 11.75
C ARG A 46 8.41 28.12 11.97
N LEU A 47 8.00 28.97 11.04
CA LEU A 47 7.90 30.42 11.25
C LEU A 47 6.56 30.72 11.94
N ILE A 48 6.60 30.99 13.24
CA ILE A 48 5.40 31.19 14.05
C ILE A 48 4.94 32.64 13.96
N LEU A 49 3.64 32.84 13.73
CA LEU A 49 2.99 34.15 13.66
C LEU A 49 2.33 34.50 14.98
N LYS A 50 2.15 35.80 15.24
CA LYS A 50 1.57 36.30 16.50
C LYS A 50 0.10 35.96 16.70
N ASP A 51 -0.60 35.59 15.64
CA ASP A 51 -1.98 35.11 15.70
C ASP A 51 -2.10 33.62 16.06
N GLY A 52 -0.96 32.94 16.24
CA GLY A 52 -0.88 31.52 16.58
C GLY A 52 -0.80 30.59 15.37
N SER A 53 -0.94 31.10 14.15
CA SER A 53 -0.68 30.33 12.93
C SER A 53 0.83 30.18 12.67
N TYR A 54 1.21 29.30 11.76
CA TYR A 54 2.61 29.11 11.39
C TYR A 54 2.77 28.77 9.91
N GLN A 55 3.96 29.03 9.39
CA GLN A 55 4.38 28.57 8.06
C GLN A 55 5.54 27.60 8.19
N ILE A 56 5.54 26.53 7.39
CA ILE A 56 6.69 25.61 7.33
C ILE A 56 7.70 26.18 6.32
N ILE A 57 8.89 26.49 6.82
CA ILE A 57 9.95 27.16 6.08
C ILE A 57 11.22 26.34 6.08
N MET A 58 12.06 26.53 5.06
CA MET A 58 13.38 25.89 4.94
C MET A 58 14.48 26.78 5.49
N SER A 59 14.32 28.09 5.35
CA SER A 59 15.21 29.11 5.91
C SER A 59 14.48 30.45 5.98
N TYR A 60 14.99 31.37 6.79
CA TYR A 60 14.55 32.75 6.77
C TYR A 60 15.71 33.69 7.04
N ARG A 61 15.60 34.91 6.54
CA ARG A 61 16.49 36.03 6.82
C ARG A 61 15.68 37.28 7.12
N ILE A 62 16.19 38.11 8.01
CA ILE A 62 15.55 39.37 8.37
C ILE A 62 16.27 40.48 7.64
N VAL A 63 15.54 41.25 6.83
CA VAL A 63 16.06 42.41 6.10
C VAL A 63 15.20 43.61 6.49
N GLY A 64 15.77 44.49 7.31
CA GLY A 64 15.03 45.64 7.84
C GLY A 64 13.82 45.20 8.68
N SER A 65 12.61 45.56 8.25
CA SER A 65 11.34 45.24 8.90
C SER A 65 10.60 44.05 8.26
N VAL A 66 11.26 43.28 7.39
CA VAL A 66 10.67 42.16 6.65
C VAL A 66 11.46 40.88 6.91
N VAL A 67 10.74 39.78 7.08
CA VAL A 67 11.29 38.42 7.11
C VAL A 67 11.11 37.84 5.72
N HIS A 68 12.21 37.59 5.03
CA HIS A 68 12.24 36.82 3.79
C HIS A 68 12.45 35.36 4.16
N TYR A 69 11.61 34.45 3.68
CA TYR A 69 11.70 33.02 4.00
C TYR A 69 11.48 32.16 2.76
N VAL A 70 12.03 30.96 2.79
CA VAL A 70 11.85 29.94 1.75
C VAL A 70 10.77 28.97 2.20
N SER A 71 9.66 28.89 1.48
CA SER A 71 8.52 28.02 1.83
C SER A 71 8.82 26.55 1.56
N ALA A 72 8.63 25.69 2.57
CA ALA A 72 8.78 24.24 2.41
C ALA A 72 7.57 23.59 1.71
N GLU A 73 6.43 24.29 1.66
CA GLU A 73 5.18 23.78 1.09
C GLU A 73 4.93 24.28 -0.35
N ARG A 74 5.54 25.41 -0.72
CA ARG A 74 5.41 26.02 -2.06
C ARG A 74 6.67 25.85 -2.89
N GLY A 75 7.20 24.62 -2.92
CA GLY A 75 8.30 24.22 -3.80
C GLY A 75 9.60 25.01 -3.61
N GLY A 76 9.86 25.57 -2.42
CA GLY A 76 11.05 26.39 -2.16
C GLY A 76 10.95 27.84 -2.66
N ALA A 77 9.73 28.35 -2.91
CA ALA A 77 9.54 29.76 -3.26
C ALA A 77 9.99 30.69 -2.12
N GLU A 78 10.65 31.80 -2.47
CA GLU A 78 11.00 32.88 -1.55
C GLU A 78 9.81 33.81 -1.37
N GLU A 79 9.48 34.13 -0.12
CA GLU A 79 8.33 34.91 0.26
C GLU A 79 8.64 35.87 1.40
N GLU A 80 7.79 36.88 1.54
CA GLU A 80 8.01 37.99 2.45
C GLU A 80 6.87 38.11 3.46
N ILE A 81 7.22 38.33 4.73
CA ILE A 81 6.26 38.65 5.77
C ILE A 81 6.77 39.78 6.66
N PRO A 82 5.94 40.78 7.02
CA PRO A 82 6.32 41.81 7.96
C PRO A 82 6.78 41.24 9.31
N LEU A 83 7.92 41.70 9.82
CA LEU A 83 8.51 41.24 11.07
C LEU A 83 7.57 41.43 12.27
N ASN A 84 6.70 42.46 12.24
CA ASN A 84 5.74 42.73 13.30
C ASN A 84 4.64 41.66 13.44
N LEU A 85 4.42 40.83 12.41
CA LEU A 85 3.46 39.71 12.42
C LEU A 85 4.09 38.39 12.89
N VAL A 86 5.43 38.32 12.94
CA VAL A 86 6.16 37.11 13.31
C VAL A 86 6.47 37.11 14.80
N ASP A 87 6.24 35.97 15.46
CA ASP A 87 6.76 35.70 16.80
C ASP A 87 8.09 34.95 16.67
N LEU A 88 9.18 35.74 16.62
CA LEU A 88 10.53 35.19 16.53
C LEU A 88 10.96 34.43 17.78
N ASP A 89 10.42 34.78 18.95
CA ASP A 89 10.79 34.10 20.18
C ASP A 89 10.12 32.72 20.23
N ALA A 90 8.87 32.61 19.80
CA ALA A 90 8.20 31.32 19.60
C ALA A 90 8.91 30.50 18.52
N THR A 91 9.26 31.12 17.40
CA THR A 91 10.01 30.46 16.31
C THR A 91 11.33 29.89 16.82
N LYS A 92 12.14 30.66 17.56
CA LYS A 92 13.42 30.21 18.14
C LYS A 92 13.25 29.16 19.24
N ARG A 93 12.18 29.25 20.05
CA ARG A 93 11.86 28.23 21.05
C ARG A 93 11.48 26.91 20.39
N TRP A 94 10.65 26.98 19.35
CA TRP A 94 10.26 25.82 18.58
C TRP A 94 11.49 25.20 17.91
N ASP A 95 12.31 26.01 17.25
CA ASP A 95 13.58 25.59 16.64
C ASP A 95 14.47 24.93 17.70
N ARG A 96 14.77 25.55 18.85
CA ARG A 96 15.58 24.91 19.91
C ARG A 96 15.01 23.59 20.45
N GLN A 97 13.69 23.43 20.46
CA GLN A 97 13.02 22.21 20.94
C GLN A 97 12.93 21.12 19.88
N HIS A 98 13.00 21.48 18.59
CA HIS A 98 12.73 20.59 17.44
C HIS A 98 13.92 20.50 16.45
N SER A 99 14.95 21.31 16.63
CA SER A 99 16.29 21.10 16.09
C SER A 99 16.84 19.89 16.83
N GLN A 100 16.72 18.72 16.21
CA GLN A 100 17.45 17.56 16.69
C GLN A 100 18.94 17.93 16.75
N PRO A 101 19.69 17.49 17.78
CA PRO A 101 21.14 17.61 17.73
C PRO A 101 21.59 16.86 16.47
N THR A 102 22.10 17.62 15.50
CA THR A 102 22.84 17.09 14.37
C THR A 102 23.85 16.11 14.91
N ALA A 103 23.70 14.86 14.48
CA ALA A 103 24.65 13.80 14.73
C ALA A 103 26.08 14.32 14.51
N THR A 104 26.92 14.20 15.52
CA THR A 104 28.36 14.10 15.30
C THR A 104 28.59 13.03 14.24
N ALA A 105 29.45 13.33 13.28
CA ALA A 105 29.64 12.68 11.98
C ALA A 105 30.07 11.20 11.99
N ASP A 106 29.75 10.41 13.01
CA ASP A 106 30.22 9.02 13.20
C ASP A 106 29.11 7.99 13.49
N ASN A 107 27.83 8.31 13.27
CA ASN A 107 26.77 7.30 13.31
C ASN A 107 25.63 7.65 12.33
N PRO A 108 25.47 6.92 11.21
CA PRO A 108 24.33 7.10 10.32
C PRO A 108 23.10 6.39 10.92
N GLN A 109 22.51 6.97 11.96
CA GLN A 109 21.20 6.53 12.42
C GLN A 109 20.13 7.24 11.57
N PRO A 110 19.25 6.53 10.85
CA PRO A 110 18.18 7.15 10.09
C PRO A 110 17.30 8.05 10.98
N PRO A 111 16.78 9.17 10.48
CA PRO A 111 15.83 9.99 11.25
C PRO A 111 14.68 9.11 11.74
N ALA A 112 14.37 9.20 13.03
CA ALA A 112 13.28 8.44 13.62
C ALA A 112 11.97 8.81 12.89
N ILE A 113 11.42 7.84 12.15
CA ILE A 113 10.17 8.01 11.40
C ILE A 113 9.06 8.31 12.40
N ASP A 114 8.23 9.32 12.10
CA ASP A 114 7.06 9.67 12.91
C ASP A 114 6.22 8.40 13.19
N PRO A 115 5.89 8.07 14.45
CA PRO A 115 5.11 6.88 14.77
C PRO A 115 3.76 6.82 14.05
N GLU A 116 3.15 7.96 13.72
CA GLU A 116 1.91 7.98 12.94
C GLU A 116 2.14 7.57 11.48
N LEU A 117 3.23 8.04 10.87
CA LEU A 117 3.59 7.69 9.49
C LEU A 117 3.99 6.22 9.37
N LEU A 118 4.68 5.67 10.37
CA LEU A 118 4.97 4.23 10.45
C LEU A 118 3.69 3.40 10.52
N LYS A 119 2.70 3.87 11.29
CA LYS A 119 1.41 3.20 11.40
C LYS A 119 0.67 3.24 10.07
N GLU A 120 0.60 4.39 9.41
CA GLU A 120 -0.05 4.53 8.10
C GLU A 120 0.62 3.67 7.03
N GLU A 121 1.95 3.60 7.00
CA GLU A 121 2.69 2.72 6.09
C GLU A 121 2.43 1.24 6.40
N ALA A 122 2.34 0.88 7.68
CA ALA A 122 2.01 -0.48 8.10
C ALA A 122 0.57 -0.87 7.71
N ASP A 123 -0.40 0.04 7.90
CA ASP A 123 -1.79 -0.15 7.52
C ASP A 123 -1.92 -0.31 5.99
N ARG A 124 -1.22 0.52 5.21
CA ARG A 124 -1.15 0.39 3.74
C ARG A 124 -0.49 -0.92 3.31
N ALA A 125 0.63 -1.29 3.93
CA ALA A 125 1.33 -2.54 3.62
C ALA A 125 0.49 -3.79 3.95
N ALA A 126 -0.43 -3.68 4.91
CA ALA A 126 -1.30 -4.76 5.34
C ALA A 126 -2.48 -5.02 4.37
N LEU A 127 -2.81 -4.08 3.48
CA LEU A 127 -3.76 -4.31 2.39
C LEU A 127 -3.21 -5.28 1.34
N THR A 128 -1.90 -5.20 1.09
CA THR A 128 -1.17 -5.99 0.08
C THR A 128 0.04 -6.72 0.69
N PRO A 129 -0.19 -7.67 1.62
CA PRO A 129 0.88 -8.38 2.30
C PRO A 129 1.70 -9.22 1.33
N GLU A 130 3.00 -9.34 1.61
CA GLU A 130 3.92 -10.21 0.87
C GLU A 130 3.80 -11.65 1.37
N VAL A 131 3.46 -12.58 0.48
CA VAL A 131 3.14 -13.99 0.81
C VAL A 131 4.18 -14.97 0.29
N ALA A 132 4.95 -14.56 -0.73
CA ALA A 132 6.21 -15.17 -1.11
C ALA A 132 7.18 -14.06 -1.55
N LYS A 133 8.46 -14.39 -1.74
CA LYS A 133 9.46 -13.41 -2.15
C LYS A 133 9.00 -12.68 -3.43
N ASP A 134 8.92 -11.35 -3.34
CA ASP A 134 8.50 -10.48 -4.45
C ASP A 134 7.06 -10.75 -4.94
N LEU A 135 6.23 -11.45 -4.16
CA LEU A 135 4.84 -11.81 -4.51
C LEU A 135 3.88 -11.34 -3.42
N ARG A 136 2.98 -10.42 -3.77
CA ARG A 136 2.05 -9.78 -2.86
C ARG A 136 0.62 -10.09 -3.22
N LEU A 137 -0.25 -10.12 -2.21
CA LEU A 137 -1.68 -10.13 -2.45
C LEU A 137 -2.11 -8.79 -3.07
N PRO A 138 -2.97 -8.80 -4.11
CA PRO A 138 -3.48 -7.61 -4.78
C PRO A 138 -4.55 -6.90 -3.93
N GLU A 139 -4.98 -5.70 -4.32
CA GLU A 139 -6.00 -4.96 -3.58
C GLU A 139 -7.45 -5.36 -3.92
N GLU A 140 -7.71 -5.93 -5.10
CA GLU A 140 -9.10 -6.13 -5.58
C GLU A 140 -9.55 -7.59 -5.60
N ASP A 141 -8.65 -8.57 -5.74
CA ASP A 141 -9.04 -9.98 -5.79
C ASP A 141 -9.46 -10.50 -4.41
N SER A 142 -10.49 -11.34 -4.37
CA SER A 142 -11.03 -11.84 -3.11
C SER A 142 -10.53 -13.21 -2.71
N THR A 143 -10.25 -14.12 -3.65
CA THR A 143 -9.76 -15.47 -3.30
C THR A 143 -8.62 -15.89 -4.20
N LEU A 144 -7.48 -16.24 -3.61
CA LEU A 144 -6.26 -16.63 -4.31
C LEU A 144 -5.69 -17.90 -3.69
N ALA A 145 -5.17 -18.82 -4.49
CA ALA A 145 -4.36 -19.94 -4.03
C ALA A 145 -2.89 -19.66 -4.31
N LEU A 146 -2.01 -19.85 -3.32
CA LEU A 146 -0.58 -19.87 -3.52
C LEU A 146 -0.16 -21.24 -4.06
N ASP A 147 0.33 -21.23 -5.29
CA ASP A 147 0.83 -22.40 -5.99
C ASP A 147 2.35 -22.28 -6.22
N THR A 148 2.98 -23.37 -6.64
CA THR A 148 4.36 -23.37 -7.10
C THR A 148 4.46 -24.14 -8.42
N TYR A 149 4.41 -23.40 -9.53
CA TYR A 149 4.58 -23.97 -10.85
C TYR A 149 6.05 -24.05 -11.24
N ARG A 150 6.56 -25.27 -11.47
CA ARG A 150 7.95 -25.52 -11.90
C ARG A 150 9.00 -24.82 -11.03
N GLY A 151 8.75 -24.74 -9.71
CA GLY A 151 9.65 -24.11 -8.73
C GLY A 151 9.50 -22.60 -8.59
N THR A 152 8.54 -21.97 -9.28
CA THR A 152 8.23 -20.55 -9.12
C THR A 152 6.92 -20.38 -8.35
N PRO A 153 6.91 -19.65 -7.21
CA PRO A 153 5.67 -19.38 -6.50
C PRO A 153 4.81 -18.41 -7.31
N GLU A 154 3.51 -18.64 -7.34
CA GLU A 154 2.53 -17.80 -8.04
C GLU A 154 1.19 -17.79 -7.30
N LEU A 155 0.41 -16.72 -7.45
CA LEU A 155 -0.96 -16.65 -6.94
C LEU A 155 -1.94 -16.93 -8.06
N VAL A 156 -2.84 -17.86 -7.82
CA VAL A 156 -3.87 -18.31 -8.77
C VAL A 156 -5.22 -17.79 -8.30
N PRO A 157 -5.88 -16.87 -9.03
CA PRO A 157 -7.22 -16.41 -8.68
C PRO A 157 -8.24 -17.54 -8.73
N LEU A 158 -9.06 -17.67 -7.69
CA LEU A 158 -10.16 -18.63 -7.63
C LEU A 158 -11.49 -17.91 -7.80
N ALA A 159 -12.27 -18.31 -8.80
CA ALA A 159 -13.64 -17.83 -8.97
C ALA A 159 -14.60 -18.65 -8.11
N GLN A 160 -15.57 -17.99 -7.49
CA GLN A 160 -16.65 -18.68 -6.79
C GLN A 160 -17.70 -19.17 -7.80
N THR A 161 -18.19 -20.38 -7.61
CA THR A 161 -19.18 -21.02 -8.49
C THR A 161 -20.50 -20.24 -8.53
N ASP A 162 -21.18 -20.27 -9.69
CA ASP A 162 -22.46 -19.60 -9.95
C ASP A 162 -22.46 -18.05 -9.85
N SER A 163 -21.29 -17.41 -10.02
CA SER A 163 -21.17 -15.96 -10.21
C SER A 163 -21.56 -15.53 -11.64
N ASP A 164 -22.75 -15.91 -12.11
CA ASP A 164 -23.31 -15.43 -13.37
C ASP A 164 -23.91 -14.03 -13.15
N LEU A 165 -23.07 -12.99 -13.15
CA LEU A 165 -23.34 -11.59 -13.54
C LEU A 165 -22.18 -10.70 -13.05
N ASN A 166 -21.34 -10.27 -13.99
CA ASN A 166 -20.20 -9.37 -13.80
C ASN A 166 -19.05 -10.01 -12.99
N ARG A 167 -17.81 -9.80 -13.40
CA ARG A 167 -16.59 -10.29 -12.71
C ARG A 167 -16.34 -9.54 -11.39
N ASN A 168 -17.38 -9.29 -10.60
CA ASN A 168 -17.23 -8.95 -9.22
C ASN A 168 -16.98 -10.26 -8.49
N THR A 169 -15.72 -10.46 -8.08
CA THR A 169 -15.24 -11.54 -7.22
C THR A 169 -15.83 -11.39 -5.80
N GLY A 170 -17.13 -11.11 -5.69
CA GLY A 170 -17.82 -10.95 -4.42
C GLY A 170 -18.16 -12.30 -3.82
N HIS A 171 -18.15 -12.37 -2.49
CA HIS A 171 -18.57 -13.53 -1.73
C HIS A 171 -20.09 -13.76 -1.87
N ASN A 172 -20.51 -14.71 -2.69
CA ASN A 172 -21.89 -15.14 -2.84
C ASN A 172 -22.28 -16.04 -1.64
N LEU A 173 -23.43 -15.75 -1.03
CA LEU A 173 -23.96 -16.50 0.11
C LEU A 173 -25.19 -17.31 -0.33
N LEU A 174 -24.96 -18.55 -0.74
CA LEU A 174 -26.02 -19.50 -1.11
C LEU A 174 -26.16 -20.54 -0.01
N LYS A 175 -27.06 -20.32 0.95
CA LYS A 175 -27.17 -21.18 2.14
C LYS A 175 -27.89 -22.49 1.85
N ALA A 176 -27.26 -23.62 2.19
CA ALA A 176 -27.93 -24.91 2.31
C ALA A 176 -27.92 -25.43 3.74
N ALA A 177 -29.06 -25.97 4.18
CA ALA A 177 -29.15 -26.69 5.44
C ALA A 177 -28.61 -28.12 5.28
N VAL A 178 -27.69 -28.51 6.14
CA VAL A 178 -27.12 -29.86 6.21
C VAL A 178 -27.65 -30.54 7.46
N ASN A 179 -28.48 -31.57 7.29
CA ASN A 179 -28.98 -32.36 8.42
C ASN A 179 -27.85 -33.26 8.97
N PRO A 180 -27.40 -33.07 10.22
CA PRO A 180 -26.27 -33.81 10.78
C PRO A 180 -26.54 -35.31 10.96
N LEU A 181 -27.80 -35.75 10.94
CA LEU A 181 -28.19 -37.15 11.10
C LEU A 181 -28.45 -37.87 9.77
N SER A 182 -28.46 -37.15 8.64
CA SER A 182 -28.69 -37.74 7.33
C SER A 182 -27.46 -38.46 6.79
N ALA A 183 -27.68 -39.41 5.88
CA ALA A 183 -26.62 -39.93 5.03
C ALA A 183 -26.07 -38.82 4.12
N SER A 184 -24.82 -39.00 3.65
CA SER A 184 -24.22 -38.09 2.68
C SER A 184 -25.07 -38.06 1.40
N HIS A 185 -25.34 -36.85 0.92
CA HIS A 185 -26.10 -36.61 -0.31
C HIS A 185 -25.48 -35.43 -1.05
N GLN A 186 -25.73 -35.36 -2.36
CA GLN A 186 -25.22 -34.29 -3.20
C GLN A 186 -25.78 -32.93 -2.78
N ILE A 187 -24.89 -31.93 -2.67
CA ILE A 187 -25.24 -30.54 -2.32
C ILE A 187 -24.77 -29.51 -3.36
N VAL A 188 -23.67 -29.79 -4.08
CA VAL A 188 -23.19 -28.95 -5.19
C VAL A 188 -22.84 -29.85 -6.37
N GLU A 189 -23.21 -29.42 -7.58
CA GLU A 189 -22.78 -30.02 -8.84
C GLU A 189 -21.96 -28.99 -9.62
N LEU A 190 -20.70 -29.32 -9.87
CA LEU A 190 -19.76 -28.49 -10.61
C LEU A 190 -19.64 -29.02 -12.04
N LYS A 191 -19.72 -28.11 -13.01
CA LYS A 191 -19.64 -28.47 -14.44
C LYS A 191 -18.24 -29.00 -14.77
N GLY A 192 -18.20 -30.02 -15.62
CA GLY A 192 -16.97 -30.62 -16.12
C GLY A 192 -16.33 -31.61 -15.13
N GLU A 193 -15.51 -32.50 -15.66
CA GLU A 193 -14.81 -33.54 -14.88
C GLU A 193 -13.54 -33.01 -14.21
N THR A 194 -13.04 -31.86 -14.65
CA THR A 194 -11.83 -31.23 -14.13
C THR A 194 -12.06 -29.73 -13.92
N SER A 195 -11.47 -29.19 -12.86
CA SER A 195 -11.46 -27.74 -12.63
C SER A 195 -10.62 -27.05 -13.71
N PRO A 196 -11.03 -25.85 -14.18
CA PRO A 196 -10.16 -25.02 -15.00
C PRO A 196 -8.89 -24.56 -14.26
N ILE A 197 -8.89 -24.61 -12.92
CA ILE A 197 -7.73 -24.31 -12.08
C ILE A 197 -7.11 -25.61 -11.57
N GLN A 198 -5.82 -25.79 -11.78
CA GLN A 198 -5.07 -26.97 -11.36
C GLN A 198 -3.83 -26.53 -10.58
N LEU A 199 -3.83 -26.77 -9.27
CA LEU A 199 -2.71 -26.45 -8.39
C LEU A 199 -1.66 -27.57 -8.46
N HIS A 200 -0.39 -27.20 -8.31
CA HIS A 200 0.76 -28.09 -8.49
C HIS A 200 1.40 -28.54 -7.17
N VAL A 201 0.91 -28.02 -6.04
CA VAL A 201 1.34 -28.37 -4.69
C VAL A 201 0.24 -29.13 -3.94
N LYS A 202 0.65 -30.03 -3.05
CA LYS A 202 -0.25 -30.84 -2.22
C LYS A 202 -0.80 -30.10 -1.00
N ASP A 203 -0.14 -29.02 -0.61
CA ASP A 203 -0.43 -28.22 0.58
C ASP A 203 -0.69 -26.75 0.19
N PRO A 204 -1.70 -26.49 -0.67
CA PRO A 204 -1.97 -25.13 -1.13
C PRO A 204 -2.40 -24.24 0.02
N VAL A 205 -1.82 -23.04 0.10
CA VAL A 205 -2.27 -21.99 1.01
C VAL A 205 -3.26 -21.11 0.26
N LEU A 206 -4.47 -20.96 0.79
CA LEU A 206 -5.50 -20.11 0.20
C LEU A 206 -5.60 -18.79 0.97
N TYR A 207 -5.70 -17.69 0.25
CA TYR A 207 -5.89 -16.35 0.80
C TYR A 207 -7.27 -15.85 0.41
N LEU A 208 -8.06 -15.48 1.41
CA LEU A 208 -9.39 -14.93 1.24
C LEU A 208 -9.43 -13.52 1.81
N ARG A 209 -9.78 -12.54 0.97
CA ARG A 209 -9.99 -11.16 1.38
C ARG A 209 -11.27 -11.08 2.21
N ILE A 210 -11.16 -10.42 3.34
CA ILE A 210 -12.30 -10.07 4.19
C ILE A 210 -12.86 -8.78 3.62
N GLY A 211 -14.17 -8.77 3.35
CA GLY A 211 -14.86 -7.57 2.93
C GLY A 211 -14.69 -6.53 4.03
N ASP A 212 -14.21 -5.35 3.69
CA ASP A 212 -14.29 -4.25 4.62
C ASP A 212 -15.78 -3.87 4.80
N GLU A 213 -16.13 -3.43 6.01
CA GLU A 213 -17.29 -2.55 6.17
C GLU A 213 -16.88 -1.07 6.00
N SER A 214 -15.67 -0.80 5.49
CA SER A 214 -14.98 0.47 5.72
C SER A 214 -14.21 1.09 4.54
N VAL A 215 -14.14 0.48 3.35
CA VAL A 215 -13.91 1.25 2.12
C VAL A 215 -15.26 1.71 1.63
N GLY A 216 -15.50 3.00 1.85
CA GLY A 216 -16.61 3.69 1.24
C GLY A 216 -16.66 3.34 -0.24
N SER A 217 -17.73 2.66 -0.60
CA SER A 217 -18.32 2.62 -1.94
C SER A 217 -18.10 3.96 -2.65
N THR A 218 -17.01 4.06 -3.42
CA THR A 218 -16.82 5.12 -4.41
C THR A 218 -17.51 4.74 -5.73
N ALA A 219 -18.16 3.58 -5.77
CA ALA A 219 -19.15 3.21 -6.76
C ALA A 219 -20.56 3.28 -6.14
N GLY A 220 -21.06 4.52 -5.98
CA GLY A 220 -22.47 4.86 -5.77
C GLY A 220 -23.26 3.98 -4.80
N THR A 221 -23.34 4.39 -3.54
CA THR A 221 -24.39 3.92 -2.63
C THR A 221 -25.75 4.02 -3.33
N PRO A 222 -26.49 2.90 -3.52
CA PRO A 222 -27.86 2.97 -4.01
C PRO A 222 -28.67 3.78 -2.99
N LEU A 223 -29.37 4.80 -3.48
CA LEU A 223 -30.29 5.60 -2.67
C LEU A 223 -31.36 4.65 -2.08
N THR A 224 -31.23 4.28 -0.80
CA THR A 224 -32.24 3.47 -0.12
C THR A 224 -33.43 4.37 0.22
N VAL A 225 -34.58 4.09 -0.39
CA VAL A 225 -35.86 4.73 -0.06
C VAL A 225 -36.50 3.91 1.06
N ASP A 226 -36.85 4.55 2.18
CA ASP A 226 -37.54 3.91 3.31
C ASP A 226 -38.92 3.39 2.90
N THR A 227 -39.04 2.08 2.65
CA THR A 227 -40.31 1.42 2.28
C THR A 227 -41.15 0.97 3.46
N HIS A 228 -40.91 1.51 4.67
CA HIS A 228 -41.77 1.31 5.84
C HIS A 228 -42.20 -0.15 6.07
N GLY A 229 -41.22 -1.05 6.23
CA GLY A 229 -41.46 -2.37 6.82
C GLY A 229 -41.92 -3.48 5.89
N ALA A 230 -41.55 -3.44 4.59
CA ALA A 230 -41.85 -4.52 3.65
C ALA A 230 -40.60 -5.16 3.01
N THR A 231 -39.51 -5.34 3.74
CA THR A 231 -38.47 -6.37 3.49
C THR A 231 -37.65 -6.57 4.76
N SER A 232 -37.92 -7.63 5.50
CA SER A 232 -37.10 -8.05 6.63
C SER A 232 -35.77 -8.62 6.11
N HIS A 233 -34.68 -7.96 6.48
CA HIS A 233 -33.29 -8.43 6.50
C HIS A 233 -32.64 -8.78 5.15
N ALA A 234 -32.17 -7.76 4.44
CA ALA A 234 -30.85 -7.81 3.85
C ALA A 234 -30.00 -6.79 4.62
N ALA A 235 -29.41 -7.23 5.74
CA ALA A 235 -28.26 -6.52 6.25
C ALA A 235 -27.20 -6.56 5.14
N ASN A 236 -26.44 -5.48 4.97
CA ASN A 236 -25.29 -5.46 4.09
C ASN A 236 -24.29 -6.50 4.61
N ASP A 237 -24.41 -7.75 4.19
CA ASP A 237 -23.44 -8.78 4.51
C ASP A 237 -22.16 -8.46 3.72
N PRO A 238 -20.98 -8.46 4.37
CA PRO A 238 -19.74 -8.03 3.75
C PRO A 238 -19.42 -8.85 2.49
N VAL A 239 -18.89 -8.18 1.47
CA VAL A 239 -18.57 -8.76 0.14
C VAL A 239 -17.31 -9.67 0.19
N GLY A 240 -16.93 -10.15 1.37
CA GLY A 240 -15.84 -11.10 1.61
C GLY A 240 -16.12 -11.93 2.87
N GLY A 241 -15.42 -13.05 3.03
CA GLY A 241 -15.63 -13.98 4.14
C GLY A 241 -15.46 -13.31 5.52
N SER A 242 -16.23 -13.73 6.53
CA SER A 242 -16.10 -13.18 7.89
C SER A 242 -14.80 -13.64 8.55
N PRO A 243 -14.15 -12.83 9.43
CA PRO A 243 -12.99 -13.27 10.21
C PRO A 243 -13.24 -14.51 11.07
N ASN A 244 -14.51 -14.78 11.41
CA ASN A 244 -14.93 -15.92 12.22
C ASN A 244 -15.45 -17.09 11.37
N SER A 245 -15.46 -16.97 10.04
CA SER A 245 -15.91 -18.03 9.14
C SER A 245 -14.99 -19.24 9.24
N ARG A 246 -15.60 -20.42 9.28
CA ARG A 246 -14.89 -21.70 9.22
C ARG A 246 -14.89 -22.18 7.78
N TYR A 247 -13.73 -22.61 7.29
CA TYR A 247 -13.59 -23.18 5.97
C TYR A 247 -13.20 -24.65 6.07
N VAL A 248 -13.57 -25.42 5.05
CA VAL A 248 -13.12 -26.80 4.85
C VAL A 248 -12.84 -27.02 3.37
N ILE A 249 -11.91 -27.93 3.06
CA ILE A 249 -11.69 -28.38 1.70
C ILE A 249 -12.41 -29.71 1.55
N VAL A 250 -13.28 -29.82 0.54
CA VAL A 250 -14.07 -31.02 0.28
C VAL A 250 -13.64 -31.62 -1.04
N ARG A 251 -13.40 -32.94 -1.07
CA ARG A 251 -13.10 -33.69 -2.28
C ARG A 251 -14.38 -33.84 -3.11
N ALA A 252 -14.27 -33.64 -4.41
CA ALA A 252 -15.35 -33.87 -5.36
C ALA A 252 -15.34 -35.30 -5.90
N ASP A 253 -16.52 -35.92 -5.96
CA ASP A 253 -16.76 -37.17 -6.67
C ASP A 253 -16.96 -36.86 -8.17
N VAL A 254 -15.99 -37.25 -9.00
CA VAL A 254 -16.05 -37.05 -10.45
C VAL A 254 -16.89 -38.16 -11.08
N ARG A 255 -18.08 -37.80 -11.56
CA ARG A 255 -18.99 -38.77 -12.18
C ARG A 255 -19.86 -38.13 -13.25
N ARG A 256 -20.13 -38.89 -14.31
CA ARG A 256 -21.10 -38.53 -15.37
C ARG A 256 -20.83 -37.15 -16.00
N GLY A 257 -19.57 -36.77 -16.21
CA GLY A 257 -19.23 -35.48 -16.82
C GLY A 257 -19.26 -34.28 -15.86
N ALA A 258 -19.45 -34.51 -14.56
CA ALA A 258 -19.54 -33.48 -13.53
C ALA A 258 -18.73 -33.86 -12.29
N ARG A 259 -18.42 -32.86 -11.47
CA ARG A 259 -17.80 -33.01 -10.16
C ARG A 259 -18.86 -32.75 -9.09
N VAL A 260 -19.08 -33.70 -8.20
CA VAL A 260 -20.16 -33.64 -7.21
C VAL A 260 -19.59 -33.50 -5.81
N ILE A 261 -20.02 -32.46 -5.09
CA ILE A 261 -19.73 -32.31 -3.67
C ILE A 261 -20.87 -32.89 -2.85
N ALA A 262 -20.55 -33.80 -1.94
CA ALA A 262 -21.50 -34.38 -1.00
C ALA A 262 -21.53 -33.61 0.33
N SER A 263 -22.68 -33.65 1.01
CA SER A 263 -22.83 -33.16 2.36
C SER A 263 -21.96 -33.97 3.33
N PHE A 264 -21.39 -33.30 4.33
CA PHE A 264 -20.63 -33.92 5.42
C PHE A 264 -21.21 -33.56 6.78
N ARG A 265 -20.79 -34.27 7.83
CA ARG A 265 -21.26 -34.03 9.19
C ARG A 265 -20.44 -32.91 9.83
N ILE A 266 -21.03 -31.70 9.85
CA ILE A 266 -20.39 -30.50 10.42
C ILE A 266 -20.01 -30.72 11.90
N GLY A 267 -20.84 -31.45 12.67
CA GLY A 267 -20.57 -31.76 14.07
C GLY A 267 -19.38 -32.70 14.32
N LEU A 268 -18.82 -33.33 13.29
CA LEU A 268 -17.58 -34.13 13.41
C LEU A 268 -16.31 -33.31 13.14
N LEU A 269 -16.44 -32.08 12.59
CA LEU A 269 -15.29 -31.20 12.38
C LEU A 269 -14.63 -30.81 13.71
N GLY A 270 -13.30 -30.87 13.76
CA GLY A 270 -12.50 -30.66 14.96
C GLY A 270 -12.51 -31.85 15.93
N GLY A 271 -13.18 -32.95 15.56
CA GLY A 271 -13.18 -34.20 16.30
C GLY A 271 -12.01 -35.10 15.94
N VAL A 272 -11.94 -36.27 16.60
CA VAL A 272 -10.94 -37.31 16.31
C VAL A 272 -11.36 -38.20 15.13
N GLN A 273 -12.63 -38.15 14.75
CA GLN A 273 -13.19 -38.97 13.67
C GLN A 273 -12.97 -38.27 12.33
N HIS A 274 -12.19 -38.91 11.47
CA HIS A 274 -11.93 -38.43 10.12
C HIS A 274 -13.12 -38.67 9.18
N GLN A 275 -13.33 -37.76 8.23
CA GLN A 275 -14.32 -37.88 7.16
C GLN A 275 -13.57 -37.92 5.84
N GLU A 276 -13.69 -39.02 5.10
CA GLU A 276 -12.86 -39.35 3.92
C GLU A 276 -12.79 -38.22 2.87
N ASP A 277 -13.92 -37.57 2.59
CA ASP A 277 -14.00 -36.51 1.58
C ASP A 277 -13.77 -35.10 2.14
N VAL A 278 -13.41 -34.95 3.41
CA VAL A 278 -13.27 -33.63 4.07
C VAL A 278 -11.90 -33.47 4.69
N VAL A 279 -11.19 -32.46 4.19
CA VAL A 279 -9.92 -31.98 4.73
C VAL A 279 -10.18 -30.71 5.53
N GLU A 280 -9.94 -30.78 6.84
CA GLU A 280 -10.03 -29.62 7.71
C GLU A 280 -8.92 -28.60 7.43
N THR A 281 -9.20 -27.32 7.68
CA THR A 281 -8.22 -26.24 7.52
C THR A 281 -7.93 -25.53 8.84
N THR A 282 -6.80 -24.85 8.92
CA THR A 282 -6.55 -23.76 9.86
C THR A 282 -6.81 -22.42 9.17
N THR A 283 -7.29 -21.45 9.93
CA THR A 283 -7.55 -20.08 9.46
C THR A 283 -6.77 -19.11 10.34
N GLU A 284 -5.95 -18.28 9.73
CA GLU A 284 -5.14 -17.25 10.38
C GLU A 284 -5.50 -15.88 9.80
N LEU A 285 -5.82 -14.90 10.65
CA LEU A 285 -6.00 -13.52 10.22
C LEU A 285 -4.62 -12.88 10.01
N LEU A 286 -4.33 -12.41 8.79
CA LEU A 286 -3.09 -11.69 8.50
C LEU A 286 -3.09 -10.30 9.16
N PRO A 287 -1.90 -9.70 9.37
CA PRO A 287 -1.79 -8.32 9.86
C PRO A 287 -2.68 -7.36 9.07
N GLY A 288 -3.26 -6.38 9.76
CA GLY A 288 -4.25 -5.43 9.21
C GLY A 288 -5.67 -5.97 9.10
N GLY A 289 -5.89 -7.28 9.22
CA GLY A 289 -7.23 -7.85 9.29
C GLY A 289 -8.00 -7.90 7.97
N HIS A 290 -7.33 -7.67 6.84
CA HIS A 290 -7.93 -7.67 5.51
C HIS A 290 -7.95 -9.04 4.84
N TRP A 291 -7.19 -10.01 5.35
CA TRP A 291 -6.95 -11.29 4.70
C TRP A 291 -6.99 -12.44 5.70
N LEU A 292 -7.70 -13.50 5.33
CA LEU A 292 -7.58 -14.82 5.94
C LEU A 292 -6.58 -15.64 5.15
N LYS A 293 -5.66 -16.28 5.86
CA LYS A 293 -4.81 -17.35 5.35
C LYS A 293 -5.42 -18.68 5.80
N ILE A 294 -5.77 -19.52 4.83
CA ILE A 294 -6.42 -20.80 5.02
C ILE A 294 -5.43 -21.88 4.59
N THR A 295 -5.10 -22.81 5.48
CA THR A 295 -4.12 -23.88 5.21
C THR A 295 -4.74 -25.24 5.51
N PRO A 296 -4.65 -26.24 4.62
CA PRO A 296 -5.11 -27.58 4.91
C PRO A 296 -4.30 -28.20 6.07
N LYS A 297 -4.98 -28.92 6.97
CA LYS A 297 -4.33 -29.61 8.10
C LYS A 297 -3.54 -30.85 7.67
N GLU A 298 -3.85 -31.38 6.49
CA GLU A 298 -3.20 -32.54 5.90
C GLU A 298 -2.98 -32.32 4.39
N PRO A 299 -1.93 -32.90 3.79
CA PRO A 299 -1.71 -32.77 2.35
C PRO A 299 -2.86 -33.36 1.53
N LEU A 300 -3.22 -32.66 0.47
CA LEU A 300 -4.19 -33.10 -0.52
C LEU A 300 -3.54 -34.10 -1.49
N ASP A 301 -4.18 -35.25 -1.67
CA ASP A 301 -3.85 -36.14 -2.79
C ASP A 301 -4.31 -35.55 -4.12
N PHE A 302 -3.89 -36.16 -5.22
CA PHE A 302 -4.38 -35.78 -6.54
C PHE A 302 -5.90 -35.94 -6.63
N GLY A 303 -6.55 -34.98 -7.27
CA GLY A 303 -8.00 -34.99 -7.42
C GLY A 303 -8.60 -33.60 -7.53
N GLU A 304 -9.93 -33.57 -7.45
CA GLU A 304 -10.74 -32.37 -7.58
C GLU A 304 -11.31 -31.99 -6.22
N PHE A 305 -11.25 -30.70 -5.90
CA PHE A 305 -11.60 -30.19 -4.59
C PHE A 305 -12.38 -28.88 -4.69
N ALA A 306 -13.01 -28.51 -3.59
CA ALA A 306 -13.61 -27.21 -3.42
C ALA A 306 -13.37 -26.67 -2.01
N LEU A 307 -13.01 -25.40 -1.91
CA LEU A 307 -13.05 -24.68 -0.64
C LEU A 307 -14.50 -24.30 -0.35
N MET A 308 -15.00 -24.69 0.82
CA MET A 308 -16.37 -24.46 1.24
C MET A 308 -16.42 -23.75 2.59
N GLU A 309 -17.30 -22.75 2.70
CA GLU A 309 -17.57 -22.04 3.95
C GLU A 309 -18.66 -22.77 4.77
N VAL A 310 -18.38 -22.97 6.05
CA VAL A 310 -19.31 -23.49 7.05
C VAL A 310 -19.93 -22.31 7.79
N LEU A 311 -21.21 -22.06 7.52
CA LEU A 311 -21.96 -20.92 8.04
C LEU A 311 -22.44 -21.14 9.49
N SER A 312 -22.75 -22.41 9.83
CA SER A 312 -23.12 -22.81 11.18
C SER A 312 -22.90 -24.31 11.38
N ASP A 313 -23.24 -24.82 12.56
CA ASP A 313 -23.31 -26.26 12.88
C ASP A 313 -24.24 -27.10 11.97
N LYS A 314 -25.08 -26.44 11.16
CA LYS A 314 -26.14 -27.05 10.34
C LYS A 314 -26.25 -26.43 8.95
N ALA A 315 -25.34 -25.53 8.57
CA ALA A 315 -25.45 -24.83 7.31
C ALA A 315 -24.08 -24.57 6.68
N VAL A 316 -24.04 -24.68 5.36
CA VAL A 316 -22.86 -24.39 4.53
C VAL A 316 -23.24 -23.42 3.42
N ASN A 317 -22.23 -22.74 2.89
CA ASN A 317 -22.34 -21.95 1.68
C ASN A 317 -22.17 -22.88 0.46
N LEU A 318 -23.10 -22.84 -0.48
CA LEU A 318 -23.05 -23.56 -1.75
C LEU A 318 -22.20 -22.85 -2.80
N GLY A 319 -21.93 -21.56 -2.61
CA GLY A 319 -20.91 -20.85 -3.39
C GLY A 319 -19.55 -21.34 -2.95
N VAL A 320 -18.89 -22.16 -3.77
CA VAL A 320 -17.59 -22.75 -3.45
C VAL A 320 -16.53 -22.25 -4.42
N TRP A 321 -15.25 -22.38 -4.04
CA TRP A 321 -14.13 -22.14 -4.94
C TRP A 321 -13.52 -23.49 -5.33
N ASP A 322 -13.70 -23.90 -6.58
CA ASP A 322 -13.23 -25.19 -7.07
C ASP A 322 -11.81 -25.13 -7.64
N PHE A 323 -11.03 -26.19 -7.40
CA PHE A 323 -9.68 -26.36 -7.92
C PHE A 323 -9.32 -27.85 -7.98
N GLY A 324 -8.44 -28.22 -8.90
CA GLY A 324 -7.79 -29.53 -8.91
C GLY A 324 -6.40 -29.46 -8.27
N VAL A 325 -5.89 -30.61 -7.84
CA VAL A 325 -4.49 -30.79 -7.44
C VAL A 325 -3.85 -31.84 -8.34
N HIS A 326 -2.91 -31.41 -9.16
CA HIS A 326 -2.19 -32.31 -10.06
C HIS A 326 -0.83 -31.71 -10.50
N PRO A 327 0.31 -32.33 -10.15
CA PRO A 327 1.63 -31.72 -10.22
C PRO A 327 2.18 -31.54 -11.65
N VAL A 328 1.58 -32.21 -12.64
CA VAL A 328 2.01 -32.13 -14.05
C VAL A 328 0.96 -31.50 -14.96
N SER A 329 -0.02 -30.82 -14.37
CA SER A 329 -0.99 -30.04 -15.14
C SER A 329 -0.33 -28.87 -15.87
N PRO A 330 -0.98 -28.33 -16.91
CA PRO A 330 -0.55 -27.08 -17.53
C PRO A 330 -0.61 -25.91 -16.54
N GLU A 331 0.18 -24.88 -16.81
CA GLU A 331 0.18 -23.63 -16.03
C GLU A 331 -1.22 -23.00 -16.01
N ASN A 332 -1.61 -22.47 -14.86
CA ASN A 332 -2.87 -21.74 -14.73
C ASN A 332 -2.83 -20.43 -15.53
N ARG A 333 -4.00 -19.97 -15.97
CA ARG A 333 -4.13 -18.67 -16.64
C ARG A 333 -4.27 -17.56 -15.59
N ASP A 334 -3.94 -16.33 -15.99
CA ASP A 334 -4.18 -15.12 -15.19
C ASP A 334 -3.51 -15.16 -13.80
N VAL A 335 -2.41 -15.90 -13.67
CA VAL A 335 -1.62 -15.99 -12.43
C VAL A 335 -0.85 -14.72 -12.16
N LEU A 336 -0.75 -14.35 -10.88
CA LEU A 336 0.13 -13.27 -10.44
C LEU A 336 1.51 -13.87 -10.13
N LYS A 337 2.52 -13.34 -10.80
CA LYS A 337 3.90 -13.78 -10.67
C LYS A 337 4.69 -12.85 -9.76
N PRO A 338 5.82 -13.31 -9.19
CA PRO A 338 6.70 -12.46 -8.42
C PRO A 338 7.19 -11.29 -9.27
N GLU A 339 7.03 -10.07 -8.77
CA GLU A 339 7.49 -8.85 -9.41
C GLU A 339 8.66 -8.27 -8.60
N PRO A 340 9.91 -8.38 -9.10
CA PRO A 340 11.07 -7.85 -8.39
C PRO A 340 10.89 -6.36 -8.12
N ARG A 341 11.12 -5.93 -6.87
CA ARG A 341 11.16 -4.51 -6.56
C ARG A 341 12.17 -3.80 -7.44
N ARG A 342 11.69 -2.96 -8.37
CA ARG A 342 12.54 -2.15 -9.23
C ARG A 342 13.34 -1.20 -8.32
N GLY A 343 14.67 -1.36 -8.30
CA GLY A 343 15.53 -0.46 -7.55
C GLY A 343 15.33 0.98 -8.02
N VAL A 344 15.23 1.92 -7.09
CA VAL A 344 15.17 3.34 -7.43
C VAL A 344 16.54 3.74 -7.98
N THR A 345 16.71 3.67 -9.31
CA THR A 345 17.87 4.27 -9.97
C THR A 345 17.67 5.77 -9.99
N LEU A 346 18.15 6.46 -8.96
CA LEU A 346 18.31 7.91 -9.01
C LEU A 346 19.45 8.18 -10.00
N GLU A 347 19.13 8.52 -11.25
CA GLU A 347 20.15 9.01 -12.18
C GLU A 347 20.71 10.33 -11.64
N HIS A 348 21.95 10.28 -11.17
CA HIS A 348 22.68 11.47 -10.75
C HIS A 348 23.03 12.27 -12.00
N ARG A 349 22.19 13.26 -12.34
CA ARG A 349 22.51 14.21 -13.40
C ARG A 349 23.64 15.10 -12.89
N GLY A 350 24.88 14.74 -13.26
CA GLY A 350 26.04 15.57 -12.97
C GLY A 350 25.91 16.96 -13.60
N PRO A 351 26.42 18.03 -12.95
CA PRO A 351 26.48 19.35 -13.54
C PRO A 351 27.51 19.34 -14.68
N GLY A 352 27.06 19.68 -15.89
CA GLY A 352 27.92 19.89 -17.05
C GLY A 352 28.44 21.30 -17.16
#